data_AF-A0AAU5G343-F1
#
_entry.id   AF-A0AAU5G343-F1
#
_cell.length_a   1.000
_cell.length_b   1.000
_cell.length_c   1.000
_cell.angle_alpha   90.00
_cell.angle_beta   90.00
_cell.angle_gamma   90.00
#
_symmetry.space_group_name_H-M   'P 1'
#
loop_
_entity.id
_entity.type
_entity.pdbx_description
1 polymer ?
#
loop_
_entity_poly.entity_id
_entity_poly.type
_entity_poly.pdbx_seq_one_letter_code
_entity_poly.pdbx_strand_id
1 'polypeptide(L)'
;MDPLSEAEVSEAEAQWGVSLPAEYRGFLLEVGAGGAGPGYGLSILRRTAAGWLWSNVDLAMRHDYLGLPFLTGDERWRVLGEHDDRQPLPSAFDDEEAYFAAYSAWMTAGDELFDWVTRGALKLSHEGCGYCYWLVLTGPERGGMWRDDRPGDGEFSPLGTPQTPVGFARWYLQWVEGAEAAARRPLRRPR
;
A
#
# COMPACT_ATOMS: atom_id res chain seq x y z
N MET A 1 13.10 13.69 -4.63
CA MET A 1 13.22 13.38 -6.07
C MET A 1 12.55 14.51 -6.81
N ASP A 2 13.08 14.92 -7.95
CA ASP A 2 12.47 16.01 -8.71
C ASP A 2 11.07 15.64 -9.22
N PRO A 3 10.19 16.63 -9.44
CA PRO A 3 8.90 16.38 -10.08
C PRO A 3 9.06 15.84 -11.50
N LEU A 4 8.05 15.11 -11.96
CA LEU A 4 7.97 14.56 -13.31
C LEU A 4 7.22 15.51 -14.24
N SER A 5 7.52 15.45 -15.52
CA SER A 5 6.75 16.15 -16.55
C SER A 5 5.42 15.47 -16.86
N GLU A 6 4.48 16.22 -17.44
CA GLU A 6 3.20 15.69 -17.92
C GLU A 6 3.36 14.52 -18.91
N ALA A 7 4.38 14.59 -19.77
CA ALA A 7 4.70 13.54 -20.73
C ALA A 7 5.18 12.25 -20.03
N GLU A 8 6.03 12.39 -19.01
CA GLU A 8 6.52 11.26 -18.23
C GLU A 8 5.42 10.57 -17.43
N VAL A 9 4.57 11.35 -16.74
CA VAL A 9 3.46 10.78 -15.98
C VAL A 9 2.46 10.09 -16.92
N SER A 10 2.17 10.68 -18.08
CA SER A 10 1.26 10.08 -19.07
C SER A 10 1.84 8.82 -19.70
N GLU A 11 3.15 8.76 -19.95
CA GLU A 11 3.83 7.55 -20.43
C GLU A 11 3.78 6.43 -19.38
N ALA A 12 3.98 6.77 -18.10
CA ALA A 12 3.88 5.82 -16.99
C ALA A 12 2.46 5.23 -16.89
N GLU A 13 1.43 6.09 -16.88
CA GLU A 13 0.03 5.67 -16.87
C GLU A 13 -0.33 4.75 -18.05
N ALA A 14 0.14 5.11 -19.25
CA ALA A 14 -0.07 4.32 -20.45
C ALA A 14 0.57 2.92 -20.36
N GLN A 15 1.73 2.79 -19.72
CA GLN A 15 2.42 1.50 -19.57
C GLN A 15 1.57 0.47 -18.83
N TRP A 16 0.81 0.89 -17.80
CA TRP A 16 0.00 -0.02 -16.98
C TRP A 16 -1.51 0.08 -17.25
N GLY A 17 -1.91 0.91 -18.22
CA GLY A 17 -3.32 1.13 -18.53
C GLY A 17 -4.12 1.71 -17.36
N VAL A 18 -3.47 2.51 -16.50
CA VAL A 18 -4.08 3.07 -15.29
C VAL A 18 -3.96 4.59 -15.31
N SER A 19 -5.03 5.30 -14.99
CA SER A 19 -4.94 6.73 -14.68
C SER A 19 -4.72 6.90 -13.18
N LEU A 20 -3.71 7.67 -12.77
CA LEU A 20 -3.40 7.93 -11.37
C LEU A 20 -4.44 8.87 -10.73
N PRO A 21 -4.78 8.67 -9.45
CA PRO A 21 -5.65 9.60 -8.72
C PRO A 21 -5.14 11.05 -8.80
N ALA A 22 -6.06 12.01 -8.99
CA ALA A 22 -5.71 13.40 -9.31
C ALA A 22 -4.78 14.04 -8.27
N GLU A 23 -4.99 13.76 -6.98
CA GLU A 23 -4.14 14.24 -5.90
C GLU A 23 -2.71 13.71 -5.99
N TYR A 24 -2.54 12.41 -6.27
CA TYR A 24 -1.23 11.79 -6.42
C TYR A 24 -0.56 12.22 -7.73
N ARG A 25 -1.31 12.34 -8.81
CA ARG A 25 -0.81 12.91 -10.07
C ARG A 25 -0.27 14.33 -9.86
N GLY A 26 -1.03 15.19 -9.18
CA GLY A 26 -0.59 16.55 -8.86
C GLY A 26 0.69 16.56 -8.02
N PHE A 27 0.82 15.66 -7.06
CA PHE A 27 2.07 15.50 -6.29
C PHE A 27 3.26 15.13 -7.17
N LEU A 28 3.11 14.20 -8.11
CA LEU A 28 4.19 13.80 -9.02
C LEU A 28 4.63 14.96 -9.93
N LEU A 29 3.70 15.81 -10.36
CA LEU A 29 3.96 16.92 -11.27
C LEU A 29 4.55 18.15 -10.56
N GLU A 30 4.13 18.43 -9.33
CA GLU A 30 4.42 19.70 -8.66
C GLU A 30 5.38 19.56 -7.47
N VAL A 31 5.45 18.39 -6.83
CA VAL A 31 6.19 18.20 -5.57
C VAL A 31 7.39 17.29 -5.74
N GLY A 32 7.21 16.12 -6.36
CA GLY A 32 8.31 15.19 -6.60
C GLY A 32 7.87 13.79 -6.97
N ALA A 33 8.78 13.03 -7.58
CA ALA A 33 8.52 11.64 -7.96
C ALA A 33 8.49 10.62 -6.80
N GLY A 34 8.40 11.07 -5.53
CA GLY A 34 8.47 10.26 -4.32
C GLY A 34 9.67 10.59 -3.42
N GLY A 35 10.06 9.66 -2.54
CA GLY A 35 11.16 9.84 -1.59
C GLY A 35 10.69 10.32 -0.22
N ALA A 36 10.66 11.62 0.03
CA ALA A 36 10.25 12.14 1.35
C ALA A 36 8.77 11.84 1.63
N GLY A 37 8.47 11.33 2.82
CA GLY A 37 7.11 11.00 3.22
C GLY A 37 7.04 10.23 4.55
N PRO A 38 5.84 9.78 4.95
CA PRO A 38 5.62 8.95 6.14
C PRO A 38 6.52 7.72 6.22
N GLY A 39 6.77 7.24 7.43
CA GLY A 39 7.59 6.05 7.67
C GLY A 39 8.99 6.17 7.07
N TYR A 40 9.34 5.21 6.20
CA TYR A 40 10.61 5.19 5.45
C TYR A 40 10.56 5.94 4.11
N GLY A 41 9.53 6.76 3.89
CA GLY A 41 9.36 7.56 2.70
C GLY A 41 8.33 6.99 1.73
N LEU A 42 8.15 7.71 0.62
CA LEU A 42 7.27 7.31 -0.48
C LEU A 42 8.03 6.47 -1.51
N SER A 43 7.32 5.55 -2.14
CA SER A 43 7.80 4.85 -3.32
C SER A 43 8.11 5.83 -4.44
N ILE A 44 9.27 5.64 -5.07
CA ILE A 44 9.78 6.52 -6.12
C ILE A 44 9.36 5.97 -7.48
N LEU A 45 8.53 6.73 -8.20
CA LEU A 45 8.21 6.47 -9.59
C LEU A 45 9.37 6.94 -10.48
N ARG A 46 9.94 6.03 -11.27
CA ARG A 46 11.03 6.36 -12.18
C ARG A 46 11.03 5.48 -13.41
N ARG A 47 11.61 6.00 -14.49
CA ARG A 47 11.87 5.25 -15.71
C ARG A 47 13.20 4.49 -15.61
N THR A 48 13.20 3.23 -16.01
CA THR A 48 14.37 2.37 -16.10
C THR A 48 14.49 1.78 -17.51
N ALA A 49 15.55 1.01 -17.77
CA ALA A 49 15.69 0.27 -19.02
C ALA A 49 14.55 -0.74 -19.27
N ALA A 50 13.90 -1.23 -18.22
CA ALA A 50 12.76 -2.16 -18.29
C ALA A 50 11.40 -1.44 -18.37
N GLY A 51 11.38 -0.10 -18.40
CA GLY A 51 10.17 0.71 -18.34
C GLY A 51 10.02 1.46 -17.01
N TRP A 52 8.85 2.06 -16.82
CA TRP A 52 8.43 2.71 -15.59
C TRP A 52 8.25 1.69 -14.47
N LEU A 53 8.62 2.08 -13.25
CA LEU A 53 8.33 1.33 -12.02
C LEU A 53 8.34 2.25 -10.80
N TRP A 54 7.55 1.85 -9.81
CA TRP A 54 7.70 2.28 -8.42
C TRP A 54 8.80 1.47 -7.75
N SER A 55 9.74 2.15 -7.11
CA SER A 55 10.91 1.55 -6.48
C SER A 55 10.86 1.67 -4.94
N ASN A 56 11.91 1.18 -4.26
CA ASN A 56 12.25 1.35 -2.83
C ASN A 56 11.27 0.88 -1.73
N VAL A 57 9.96 0.79 -1.98
CA VAL A 57 8.98 0.33 -0.98
C VAL A 57 8.67 -1.14 -1.15
N ASP A 58 8.44 -1.59 -2.38
CA ASP A 58 8.13 -2.98 -2.69
C ASP A 58 8.77 -3.39 -4.01
N LEU A 59 9.82 -4.20 -3.90
CA LEU A 59 10.55 -4.71 -5.05
C LEU A 59 9.84 -5.89 -5.73
N ALA A 60 8.89 -6.52 -5.04
CA ALA A 60 8.11 -7.66 -5.52
C ALA A 60 6.71 -7.25 -5.99
N MET A 61 6.40 -5.94 -6.01
CA MET A 61 5.07 -5.45 -6.37
C MET A 61 4.63 -5.95 -7.75
N ARG A 62 3.41 -6.47 -7.80
CA ARG A 62 2.75 -6.94 -9.03
C ARG A 62 2.20 -5.77 -9.83
N HIS A 63 3.05 -5.11 -10.64
CA HIS A 63 2.62 -3.98 -11.48
C HIS A 63 1.50 -4.36 -12.47
N ASP A 64 1.42 -5.63 -12.87
CA ASP A 64 0.36 -6.18 -13.71
C ASP A 64 -1.02 -6.15 -13.03
N TYR A 65 -1.09 -6.01 -11.70
CA TYR A 65 -2.35 -5.94 -10.97
C TYR A 65 -2.88 -4.51 -10.81
N LEU A 66 -2.08 -3.47 -11.08
CA LEU A 66 -2.46 -2.07 -10.84
C LEU A 66 -3.63 -1.59 -11.71
N GLY A 67 -3.79 -2.17 -12.90
CA GLY A 67 -4.91 -1.85 -13.81
C GLY A 67 -6.21 -2.61 -13.51
N LEU A 68 -6.15 -3.64 -12.66
CA LEU A 68 -7.33 -4.42 -12.27
C LEU A 68 -8.19 -3.64 -11.27
N PRO A 69 -9.52 -3.84 -11.22
CA PRO A 69 -10.36 -3.14 -10.26
C PRO A 69 -10.05 -3.59 -8.84
N PHE A 70 -9.78 -2.61 -7.96
CA PHE A 70 -9.79 -2.84 -6.52
C PHE A 70 -11.16 -3.37 -6.11
N LEU A 71 -11.13 -4.48 -5.36
CA LEU A 71 -12.34 -5.20 -4.95
C LEU A 71 -13.26 -4.30 -4.12
N THR A 72 -14.51 -4.71 -3.96
CA THR A 72 -15.37 -4.09 -2.94
C THR A 72 -15.00 -4.60 -1.54
N GLY A 73 -15.39 -3.85 -0.51
CA GLY A 73 -15.22 -4.29 0.88
C GLY A 73 -15.85 -5.66 1.14
N ASP A 74 -17.07 -5.89 0.63
CA ASP A 74 -17.80 -7.14 0.80
C ASP A 74 -17.10 -8.33 0.13
N GLU A 75 -16.53 -8.13 -1.07
CA GLU A 75 -15.77 -9.17 -1.76
C GLU A 75 -14.47 -9.50 -1.01
N ARG A 76 -13.72 -8.49 -0.57
CA ARG A 76 -12.49 -8.69 0.22
C ARG A 76 -12.79 -9.43 1.52
N TRP A 77 -13.79 -8.96 2.26
CA TRP A 77 -14.20 -9.58 3.53
C TRP A 77 -14.53 -11.06 3.34
N ARG A 78 -15.31 -11.38 2.30
CA ARG A 78 -15.70 -12.76 2.00
C ARG A 78 -14.48 -13.65 1.74
N VAL A 79 -13.61 -13.26 0.80
CA VAL A 79 -12.50 -14.13 0.38
C VAL A 79 -11.42 -14.27 1.47
N LEU A 80 -11.18 -13.20 2.25
CA LEU A 80 -10.24 -13.23 3.38
C LEU A 80 -10.80 -14.09 4.51
N GLY A 81 -12.09 -13.93 4.86
CA GLY A 81 -12.74 -14.79 5.86
C GLY A 81 -12.74 -16.26 5.47
N GLU A 82 -13.04 -16.59 4.20
CA GLU A 82 -12.95 -17.97 3.69
C GLU A 82 -11.52 -18.56 3.76
N HIS A 83 -10.49 -17.72 3.71
CA HIS A 83 -9.11 -18.14 3.91
C HIS A 83 -8.79 -18.36 5.38
N ASP A 84 -9.20 -17.43 6.26
CA ASP A 84 -8.98 -17.51 7.70
C ASP A 84 -9.69 -18.73 8.31
N ASP A 85 -10.91 -19.02 7.87
CA ASP A 85 -11.69 -20.21 8.29
C ASP A 85 -10.99 -21.54 7.95
N ARG A 86 -10.03 -21.53 7.01
CA ARG A 86 -9.24 -22.70 6.61
C ARG A 86 -7.90 -22.80 7.33
N GLN A 87 -7.63 -21.95 8.32
CA GLN A 87 -6.39 -22.00 9.08
C GLN A 87 -6.20 -23.40 9.71
N PRO A 88 -5.07 -24.08 9.45
CA PRO A 88 -4.74 -25.34 10.09
C PRO A 88 -4.64 -25.17 11.61
N LEU A 89 -5.34 -26.02 12.37
CA LEU A 89 -5.25 -26.06 13.82
C LEU A 89 -4.29 -27.17 14.25
N PRO A 90 -3.37 -26.94 15.21
CA PRO A 90 -2.47 -27.99 15.69
C PRO A 90 -3.18 -29.26 16.13
N SER A 91 -4.37 -29.14 16.72
CA SER A 91 -5.19 -30.25 17.20
C SER A 91 -5.78 -31.14 16.09
N ALA A 92 -5.71 -30.71 14.83
CA ALA A 92 -6.20 -31.48 13.67
C ALA A 92 -5.13 -32.41 13.08
N PHE A 93 -3.92 -32.43 13.65
CA PHE A 93 -2.78 -33.22 13.15
C PHE A 93 -2.16 -34.04 14.27
N ASP A 94 -1.83 -35.30 13.97
CA ASP A 94 -1.11 -36.19 14.88
C ASP A 94 0.42 -35.98 14.81
N ASP A 95 0.88 -35.24 13.80
CA ASP A 95 2.29 -35.04 13.46
C ASP A 95 2.60 -33.55 13.28
N GLU A 96 3.65 -33.08 13.95
CA GLU A 96 4.04 -31.67 13.95
C GLU A 96 4.60 -31.22 12.59
N GLU A 97 5.29 -32.11 11.86
CA GLU A 97 5.80 -31.83 10.52
C GLU A 97 4.66 -31.64 9.52
N ALA A 98 3.64 -32.50 9.57
CA ALA A 98 2.42 -32.36 8.78
C ALA A 98 1.65 -31.06 9.10
N TYR A 99 1.53 -30.69 10.38
CA TYR A 99 0.94 -29.41 10.78
C TYR A 99 1.73 -28.22 10.22
N PHE A 100 3.05 -28.22 10.38
CA PHE A 100 3.90 -27.13 9.91
C PHE A 100 3.83 -26.99 8.38
N ALA A 101 3.82 -28.11 7.65
CA ALA A 101 3.67 -28.10 6.20
C ALA A 101 2.30 -27.52 5.77
N ALA A 102 1.22 -27.92 6.42
CA ALA A 102 -0.12 -27.39 6.15
C ALA A 102 -0.21 -25.90 6.48
N TYR A 103 0.32 -25.49 7.64
CA TYR A 103 0.34 -24.09 8.08
C TYR A 103 1.16 -23.22 7.13
N SER A 104 2.33 -23.70 6.70
CA SER A 104 3.17 -23.00 5.73
C SER A 104 2.44 -22.83 4.38
N ALA A 105 1.75 -23.86 3.91
CA ALA A 105 0.97 -23.78 2.66
C ALA A 105 -0.19 -22.79 2.79
N TRP A 106 -0.87 -22.77 3.95
CA TRP A 106 -1.90 -21.79 4.26
C TRP A 106 -1.34 -20.36 4.26
N MET A 107 -0.21 -20.12 4.93
CA MET A 107 0.47 -18.80 4.93
C MET A 107 0.80 -18.33 3.50
N THR A 108 1.40 -19.19 2.68
CA THR A 108 1.72 -18.85 1.28
C THR A 108 0.46 -18.52 0.47
N ALA A 109 -0.61 -19.30 0.62
CA ALA A 109 -1.88 -18.99 -0.03
C ALA A 109 -2.49 -17.67 0.46
N GLY A 110 -2.26 -17.31 1.72
CA GLY A 110 -2.67 -16.03 2.31
C GLY A 110 -1.92 -14.83 1.70
N ASP A 111 -0.61 -14.97 1.49
CA ASP A 111 0.20 -13.94 0.83
C ASP A 111 -0.25 -13.73 -0.63
N GLU A 112 -0.45 -14.80 -1.40
CA GLU A 112 -0.95 -14.74 -2.78
C GLU A 112 -2.36 -14.16 -2.87
N LEU A 113 -3.23 -14.53 -1.92
CA LEU A 113 -4.57 -13.95 -1.81
C LEU A 113 -4.49 -12.47 -1.49
N PHE A 114 -3.56 -12.05 -0.62
CA PHE A 114 -3.39 -10.65 -0.26
C PHE A 114 -2.97 -9.79 -1.46
N ASP A 115 -2.02 -10.26 -2.26
CA ASP A 115 -1.65 -9.62 -3.53
C ASP A 115 -2.88 -9.47 -4.45
N TRP A 116 -3.72 -10.51 -4.51
CA TRP A 116 -4.92 -10.47 -5.34
C TRP A 116 -5.99 -9.50 -4.81
N VAL A 117 -6.26 -9.48 -3.50
CA VAL A 117 -7.27 -8.57 -2.93
C VAL A 117 -6.84 -7.10 -2.93
N THR A 118 -5.53 -6.85 -2.98
CA THR A 118 -4.95 -5.50 -3.10
C THR A 118 -4.69 -5.07 -4.54
N ARG A 119 -5.09 -5.87 -5.55
CA ARG A 119 -5.04 -5.47 -6.96
C ARG A 119 -5.73 -4.13 -7.18
N GLY A 120 -5.21 -3.29 -8.07
CA GLY A 120 -5.73 -1.93 -8.25
C GLY A 120 -5.33 -0.93 -7.16
N ALA A 121 -4.50 -1.33 -6.19
CA ALA A 121 -3.88 -0.44 -5.21
C ALA A 121 -2.35 -0.48 -5.29
N LEU A 122 -1.73 0.67 -5.02
CA LEU A 122 -0.29 0.88 -5.02
C LEU A 122 0.21 0.93 -3.58
N LYS A 123 1.12 0.04 -3.20
CA LYS A 123 1.85 0.15 -1.91
C LYS A 123 2.79 1.34 -1.98
N LEU A 124 2.46 2.40 -1.26
CA LEU A 124 3.05 3.72 -1.45
C LEU A 124 4.12 4.05 -0.41
N SER A 125 4.02 3.49 0.80
CA SER A 125 4.96 3.71 1.90
C SER A 125 4.90 2.55 2.90
N HIS A 126 5.94 2.40 3.72
CA HIS A 126 5.98 1.45 4.83
C HIS A 126 6.57 2.08 6.10
N GLU A 127 6.10 1.62 7.26
CA GLU A 127 6.63 1.98 8.60
C GLU A 127 7.62 0.92 9.13
N GLY A 128 7.89 -0.14 8.35
CA GLY A 128 8.63 -1.32 8.82
C GLY A 128 7.70 -2.35 9.42
N CYS A 129 8.22 -3.53 9.79
CA CYS A 129 7.45 -4.64 10.38
C CYS A 129 6.18 -5.06 9.60
N GLY A 130 6.13 -4.80 8.28
CA GLY A 130 4.98 -5.10 7.42
C GLY A 130 3.89 -4.02 7.37
N TYR A 131 3.93 -2.99 8.22
CA TYR A 131 2.94 -1.91 8.19
C TYR A 131 3.13 -1.04 6.95
N CYS A 132 2.11 -1.00 6.10
CA CYS A 132 2.18 -0.33 4.80
C CYS A 132 0.98 0.58 4.57
N TYR A 133 1.22 1.69 3.87
CA TYR A 133 0.17 2.55 3.34
C TYR A 133 0.00 2.30 1.85
N TRP A 134 -1.26 2.25 1.43
CA TRP A 134 -1.66 1.93 0.06
C TRP A 134 -2.54 3.04 -0.52
N LEU A 135 -2.38 3.32 -1.80
CA LEU A 135 -3.24 4.23 -2.56
C LEU A 135 -4.06 3.44 -3.58
N VAL A 136 -5.39 3.54 -3.51
CA VAL A 136 -6.26 2.87 -4.48
C VAL A 136 -6.24 3.63 -5.81
N LEU A 137 -5.88 2.94 -6.90
CA LEU A 137 -5.75 3.51 -8.24
C LEU A 137 -7.01 3.30 -9.11
N THR A 138 -7.74 2.22 -8.89
CA THR A 138 -8.89 1.80 -9.72
C THR A 138 -10.05 1.33 -8.84
N GLY A 139 -11.26 1.25 -9.43
CA GLY A 139 -12.44 0.77 -8.72
C GLY A 139 -13.16 1.84 -7.88
N PRO A 140 -14.18 1.46 -7.09
CA PRO A 140 -15.06 2.39 -6.39
C PRO A 140 -14.39 3.25 -5.32
N GLU A 141 -13.29 2.76 -4.73
CA GLU A 141 -12.57 3.43 -3.64
C GLU A 141 -11.35 4.22 -4.13
N ARG A 142 -11.26 4.44 -5.45
CA ARG A 142 -10.16 5.14 -6.12
C ARG A 142 -9.84 6.49 -5.47
N GLY A 143 -8.56 6.70 -5.21
CA GLY A 143 -8.01 7.89 -4.56
C GLY A 143 -7.98 7.81 -3.04
N GLY A 144 -8.61 6.81 -2.44
CA GLY A 144 -8.54 6.57 -1.00
C GLY A 144 -7.18 6.01 -0.57
N MET A 145 -6.69 6.48 0.57
CA MET A 145 -5.55 5.89 1.28
C MET A 145 -6.02 4.78 2.21
N TRP A 146 -5.24 3.72 2.27
CA TRP A 146 -5.48 2.52 3.06
C TRP A 146 -4.25 2.17 3.89
N ARG A 147 -4.45 1.42 4.96
CA ARG A 147 -3.37 0.92 5.83
C ARG A 147 -3.51 -0.59 6.02
N ASP A 148 -2.36 -1.26 5.99
CA ASP A 148 -2.25 -2.66 6.39
C ASP A 148 -1.76 -2.75 7.84
N ASP A 149 -2.68 -3.05 8.76
CA ASP A 149 -2.42 -3.23 10.19
C ASP A 149 -2.39 -4.70 10.63
N ARG A 150 -2.49 -5.64 9.68
CA ARG A 150 -2.46 -7.09 9.96
C ARG A 150 -1.23 -7.56 10.75
N PRO A 151 -0.01 -6.98 10.58
CA PRO A 151 1.13 -7.35 11.42
C PRO A 151 0.95 -7.07 12.93
N GLY A 152 -0.06 -6.30 13.32
CA GLY A 152 -0.41 -5.98 14.71
C GLY A 152 -1.81 -6.44 15.11
N ASP A 153 -2.29 -7.54 14.54
CA ASP A 153 -3.64 -8.08 14.74
C ASP A 153 -4.78 -7.14 14.27
N GLY A 154 -4.46 -6.15 13.45
CA GLY A 154 -5.42 -5.25 12.81
C GLY A 154 -5.91 -5.76 11.45
N GLU A 155 -6.61 -4.90 10.73
CA GLU A 155 -7.17 -5.20 9.41
C GLU A 155 -6.53 -4.34 8.31
N PHE A 156 -6.67 -4.79 7.07
CA PHE A 156 -6.45 -3.91 5.91
C PHE A 156 -7.67 -3.02 5.72
N SER A 157 -7.54 -1.73 6.02
CA SER A 157 -8.69 -0.83 6.20
C SER A 157 -8.46 0.57 5.57
N PRO A 158 -9.53 1.29 5.19
CA PRO A 158 -9.40 2.64 4.67
C PRO A 158 -9.01 3.62 5.77
N LEU A 159 -8.19 4.62 5.43
CA LEU A 159 -7.95 5.75 6.31
C LEU A 159 -9.17 6.68 6.30
N GLY A 160 -9.62 7.05 7.50
CA GLY A 160 -10.79 7.91 7.71
C GLY A 160 -12.07 7.11 7.93
N THR A 161 -13.20 7.72 7.55
CA THR A 161 -14.52 7.08 7.65
C THR A 161 -15.20 7.08 6.29
N PRO A 162 -16.26 6.26 6.06
CA PRO A 162 -17.00 6.31 4.80
C PRO A 162 -17.53 7.70 4.44
N GLN A 163 -17.84 8.53 5.45
CA GLN A 163 -18.31 9.92 5.25
C GLN A 163 -17.15 10.90 5.03
N THR A 164 -15.95 10.59 5.51
CA THR A 164 -14.76 11.43 5.40
C THR A 164 -13.54 10.59 5.02
N PRO A 165 -13.50 10.04 3.80
CA PRO A 165 -12.36 9.26 3.36
C PRO A 165 -11.11 10.15 3.31
N VAL A 166 -9.96 9.56 3.58
CA VAL A 166 -8.67 10.24 3.49
C VAL A 166 -8.05 9.95 2.13
N GLY A 167 -7.90 11.00 1.31
CA GLY A 167 -7.13 10.95 0.06
C GLY A 167 -5.63 11.15 0.29
N PHE A 168 -4.85 10.99 -0.78
CA PHE A 168 -3.39 11.16 -0.76
C PHE A 168 -2.97 12.53 -0.23
N ALA A 169 -3.60 13.62 -0.69
CA ALA A 169 -3.19 14.97 -0.32
C ALA A 169 -3.36 15.23 1.18
N ARG A 170 -4.51 14.85 1.74
CA ARG A 170 -4.77 14.98 3.18
C ARG A 170 -3.77 14.15 4.00
N TRP A 171 -3.55 12.90 3.60
CA TRP A 171 -2.60 12.01 4.27
C TRP A 171 -1.18 12.57 4.26
N TYR A 172 -0.69 13.02 3.11
CA TYR A 172 0.66 13.56 2.98
C TYR A 172 0.84 14.88 3.74
N LEU A 173 -0.12 15.80 3.65
CA LEU A 173 -0.06 17.09 4.35
C LEU A 173 -0.09 16.93 5.87
N GLN A 174 -0.87 16.00 6.41
CA GLN A 174 -0.87 15.69 7.84
C GLN A 174 0.52 15.24 8.32
N TRP A 175 1.24 14.48 7.51
CA TRP A 175 2.62 14.11 7.82
C TRP A 175 3.56 15.33 7.77
N VAL A 176 3.45 16.19 6.76
CA VAL A 176 4.26 17.42 6.66
C VAL A 176 4.03 18.31 7.89
N GLU A 177 2.77 18.56 8.26
CA GLU A 177 2.41 19.34 9.45
C GLU A 177 3.02 18.76 10.73
N GLY A 178 2.94 17.44 10.90
CA GLY A 178 3.54 16.73 12.02
C GLY A 178 5.07 16.85 12.05
N ALA A 179 5.72 16.71 10.90
CA ALA A 179 7.17 16.85 10.76
C ALA A 179 7.65 18.27 11.07
N GLU A 180 6.92 19.29 10.59
CA GLU A 180 7.21 20.70 10.91
C GLU A 180 7.05 20.98 12.41
N ALA A 181 5.98 20.50 13.03
CA ALA A 181 5.74 20.67 14.45
C ALA A 181 6.86 20.01 15.29
N ALA A 182 7.32 18.83 14.89
CA ALA A 182 8.43 18.13 15.54
C ALA A 182 9.75 18.91 15.40
N ALA A 183 10.05 19.43 14.20
CA ALA A 183 11.26 20.21 13.94
C ALA A 183 11.30 21.54 14.70
N ARG A 184 10.14 22.17 14.93
CA ARG A 184 10.01 23.41 15.71
C ARG A 184 10.09 23.18 17.22
N ARG A 185 10.02 21.94 17.70
CA ARG A 185 10.05 21.63 19.14
C ARG A 185 11.47 21.83 19.69
N PRO A 186 11.66 22.66 20.74
CA PRO A 186 13.00 22.88 21.29
C PRO A 186 13.57 21.58 21.85
N LEU A 187 14.84 21.30 21.52
CA LEU A 187 15.58 20.15 22.04
C LEU A 187 15.52 20.18 23.57
N ARG A 188 14.84 19.20 24.18
CA ARG A 188 14.94 19.00 25.63
C ARG A 188 16.36 18.57 25.93
N ARG A 189 17.11 19.42 26.65
CA ARG A 189 18.41 19.01 27.19
C ARG A 189 18.18 17.84 28.14
N PRO A 190 18.94 16.74 28.02
CA PRO A 190 18.89 15.67 29.00
C PRO A 190 19.27 16.23 30.38
N ARG A 191 18.57 15.78 31.43
CA ARG A 191 18.88 16.09 32.83
C ARG A 191 20.10 15.33 33.29
#